data_AF-A0A4Z1KC95-F1
#
_entry.id   AF-A0A4Z1KC95-F1
#
_cell.length_a   1.000
_cell.length_b   1.000
_cell.length_c   1.000
_cell.angle_alpha   90.00
_cell.angle_beta   90.00
_cell.angle_gamma   90.00
#
_symmetry.space_group_name_H-M   'P 1'
#
loop_
_entity.id
_entity.type
_entity.pdbx_description
1 polymer ?
#
loop_
_entity_poly.entity_id
_entity_poly.type
_entity_poly.pdbx_seq_one_letter_code
_entity_poly.pdbx_strand_id
1 'polypeptide(L)'
;MAQKAKKDRAKANIQALNYLHYGTFLANALFCLFHFLIRSRNMWAYVLFSLAPWVIEWFLEQNSRPKFDQAGKMVSAGEDLAAPGLTEYMFDIIWMHWLSLVVVVIFVNWGWLVFSAVPIYGLYKVFGLWSGAKGMMGGGQRAQAPEEQMPMAGNRRQRRQ
;
A
#
# COMPACT_ATOMS: atom_id res chain seq x y z
N MET A 1 25.81 -13.59 8.90
CA MET A 1 25.02 -12.35 8.66
C MET A 1 23.61 -12.63 8.12
N ALA A 2 23.40 -13.59 7.21
CA ALA A 2 22.09 -13.88 6.61
C ALA A 2 20.95 -14.25 7.59
N GLN A 3 21.25 -14.97 8.67
CA GLN A 3 20.24 -15.34 9.69
C GLN A 3 19.80 -14.15 10.55
N LYS A 4 20.70 -13.19 10.79
CA LYS A 4 20.39 -11.97 11.55
C LYS A 4 19.44 -11.08 10.74
N ALA A 5 19.76 -10.84 9.47
CA ALA A 5 18.91 -10.07 8.56
C ALA A 5 17.48 -10.64 8.42
N LYS A 6 17.32 -11.97 8.37
CA LYS A 6 15.99 -12.61 8.35
C LYS A 6 15.19 -12.37 9.64
N LYS A 7 15.84 -12.46 10.81
CA LYS A 7 15.20 -12.19 12.10
C LYS A 7 14.84 -10.70 12.25
N ASP A 8 15.69 -9.80 11.80
CA ASP A 8 15.45 -8.36 11.85
C ASP A 8 14.25 -7.98 10.95
N ARG A 9 14.19 -8.55 9.74
CA ARG A 9 13.02 -8.39 8.84
C ARG A 9 11.72 -8.90 9.46
N ALA A 10 11.74 -10.10 10.03
CA ALA A 10 10.55 -10.65 10.67
C ALA A 10 10.04 -9.77 11.83
N LYS A 11 10.94 -9.17 12.62
CA LYS A 11 10.55 -8.21 13.66
C LYS A 11 9.98 -6.92 13.07
N ALA A 12 10.61 -6.37 12.04
CA ALA A 12 10.13 -5.18 11.35
C ALA A 12 8.73 -5.40 10.74
N ASN A 13 8.51 -6.55 10.11
CA ASN A 13 7.21 -6.92 9.54
C ASN A 13 6.12 -6.98 10.60
N ILE A 14 6.38 -7.64 11.75
CA ILE A 14 5.40 -7.70 12.85
C ILE A 14 5.08 -6.30 13.37
N GLN A 15 6.08 -5.43 13.52
CA GLN A 15 5.86 -4.05 13.95
C GLN A 15 4.99 -3.29 12.95
N ALA A 16 5.31 -3.36 11.66
CA ALA A 16 4.54 -2.71 10.60
C ALA A 16 3.09 -3.22 10.56
N LEU A 17 2.85 -4.54 10.63
CA LEU A 17 1.51 -5.12 10.71
C LEU A 17 0.75 -4.63 11.93
N ASN A 18 1.37 -4.59 13.11
CA ASN A 18 0.70 -4.10 14.31
C ASN A 18 0.29 -2.64 14.16
N TYR A 19 1.16 -1.78 13.62
CA TYR A 19 0.80 -0.38 13.35
C TYR A 19 -0.35 -0.27 12.34
N LEU A 20 -0.37 -1.12 11.32
CA LEU A 20 -1.43 -1.19 10.34
C LEU A 20 -2.77 -1.54 11.01
N HIS A 21 -2.81 -2.66 11.73
CA HIS A 21 -4.01 -3.14 12.40
C HIS A 21 -4.54 -2.15 13.45
N TYR A 22 -3.64 -1.56 14.25
CA TYR A 22 -4.04 -0.57 15.25
C TYR A 22 -4.53 0.72 14.59
N GLY A 23 -3.86 1.19 13.54
CA GLY A 23 -4.28 2.40 12.82
C GLY A 23 -5.61 2.20 12.10
N THR A 24 -5.80 1.06 11.43
CA THR A 24 -7.06 0.72 10.76
C THR A 24 -8.17 0.57 11.79
N PHE A 25 -7.94 -0.16 12.87
CA PHE A 25 -8.92 -0.29 13.95
C PHE A 25 -9.31 1.06 14.53
N LEU A 26 -8.33 1.93 14.82
CA LEU A 26 -8.57 3.25 15.38
C LEU A 26 -9.35 4.14 14.40
N ALA A 27 -8.95 4.20 13.13
CA ALA A 27 -9.62 5.02 12.14
C ALA A 27 -11.09 4.60 11.92
N ASN A 28 -11.34 3.29 11.81
CA ASN A 28 -12.68 2.74 11.66
C ASN A 28 -13.50 2.93 12.95
N ALA A 29 -12.92 2.69 14.12
CA ALA A 29 -13.58 2.91 15.40
C ALA A 29 -13.99 4.37 15.59
N LEU A 30 -13.11 5.33 15.27
CA LEU A 30 -13.41 6.75 15.32
C LEU A 30 -14.54 7.13 14.36
N PHE A 31 -14.52 6.60 13.13
CA PHE A 31 -15.60 6.83 12.17
C PHE A 31 -16.94 6.26 12.67
N CYS A 32 -16.96 5.02 13.13
CA CYS A 32 -18.16 4.38 13.68
C CYS A 32 -18.68 5.14 14.91
N LEU A 33 -17.80 5.49 15.84
CA LEU A 33 -18.15 6.23 17.05
C LEU A 33 -18.74 7.60 16.70
N PHE A 34 -18.15 8.32 15.73
CA PHE A 34 -18.71 9.57 15.23
C PHE A 34 -20.09 9.36 14.58
N HIS A 35 -20.23 8.32 13.75
CA HIS A 35 -21.49 7.98 13.10
C HIS A 35 -22.61 7.75 14.11
N PHE A 36 -22.35 6.96 15.16
CA PHE A 36 -23.36 6.57 16.15
C PHE A 36 -23.62 7.65 17.20
N LEU A 37 -22.61 8.41 17.64
CA LEU A 37 -22.75 9.37 18.74
C LEU A 37 -23.09 10.79 18.29
N ILE A 38 -22.62 11.23 17.12
CA ILE A 38 -22.70 12.64 16.71
C ILE A 38 -23.66 12.81 15.53
N ARG A 39 -23.38 12.15 14.41
CA ARG A 39 -24.17 12.34 13.18
C ARG A 39 -24.05 11.15 12.25
N SER A 40 -25.18 10.62 11.81
CA SER A 40 -25.23 9.56 10.81
C SER A 40 -24.57 10.00 9.49
N ARG A 41 -23.67 9.15 9.00
CA ARG A 41 -22.96 9.24 7.71
C ARG A 41 -23.41 8.10 6.79
N ASN A 42 -23.12 8.20 5.49
CA ASN A 42 -23.47 7.14 4.54
C ASN A 42 -22.67 5.85 4.78
N MET A 43 -23.30 4.87 5.43
CA MET A 43 -22.66 3.57 5.73
C MET A 43 -22.39 2.73 4.49
N TRP A 44 -23.22 2.84 3.44
CA TRP A 44 -22.99 2.10 2.21
C TRP A 44 -21.71 2.53 1.51
N ALA A 45 -21.46 3.85 1.44
CA ALA A 45 -20.21 4.39 0.92
C ALA A 45 -19.02 3.92 1.78
N TYR A 46 -19.16 3.95 3.11
CA TYR A 46 -18.14 3.45 4.02
C TYR A 46 -17.79 1.99 3.75
N VAL A 47 -18.77 1.09 3.69
CA VAL A 47 -18.50 -0.33 3.42
C VAL A 47 -17.83 -0.49 2.06
N LEU A 48 -18.38 0.11 1.00
CA LEU A 48 -17.85 -0.01 -0.35
C LEU A 48 -16.39 0.44 -0.46
N PHE A 49 -16.06 1.59 0.13
CA PHE A 49 -14.71 2.15 0.08
C PHE A 49 -13.73 1.50 1.07
N SER A 50 -14.24 0.84 2.13
CA SER A 50 -13.41 0.11 3.08
C SER A 50 -13.06 -1.32 2.61
N LEU A 51 -13.79 -1.88 1.63
CA LEU A 51 -13.51 -3.23 1.11
C LEU A 51 -12.09 -3.36 0.55
N ALA A 52 -11.65 -2.41 -0.28
CA ALA A 52 -10.32 -2.45 -0.88
C ALA A 52 -9.18 -2.46 0.16
N PRO A 53 -9.12 -1.49 1.12
CA PRO A 53 -8.08 -1.50 2.15
C PRO A 53 -8.16 -2.73 3.06
N TRP A 54 -9.35 -3.26 3.38
CA TRP A 54 -9.47 -4.49 4.17
C TRP A 54 -8.90 -5.72 3.44
N VAL A 55 -9.15 -5.85 2.13
CA VAL A 55 -8.58 -6.93 1.32
C VAL A 55 -7.06 -6.82 1.25
N ILE A 56 -6.53 -5.60 1.13
CA ILE A 56 -5.09 -5.34 1.12
C ILE A 56 -4.46 -5.67 2.47
N GLU A 57 -5.06 -5.23 3.57
CA GLU A 57 -4.58 -5.52 4.93
C GLU A 57 -4.57 -7.03 5.21
N TRP A 58 -5.62 -7.75 4.78
CA TRP A 58 -5.65 -9.21 4.84
C TRP A 58 -4.54 -9.84 3.99
N PHE A 59 -4.32 -9.34 2.77
CA PHE A 59 -3.26 -9.82 1.89
C PHE A 59 -1.87 -9.60 2.50
N LEU A 60 -1.61 -8.42 3.08
CA LEU A 60 -0.35 -8.10 3.75
C LEU A 60 -0.12 -9.01 4.96
N GLU A 61 -1.13 -9.21 5.80
CA GLU A 61 -1.07 -10.11 6.96
C GLU A 61 -0.69 -11.54 6.54
N GLN A 62 -1.31 -12.08 5.49
CA GLN A 62 -1.06 -13.45 5.03
C GLN A 62 0.36 -13.64 4.46
N ASN A 63 0.89 -12.65 3.74
CA ASN A 63 2.15 -12.77 3.03
C ASN A 63 3.37 -12.34 3.85
N SER A 64 3.22 -11.38 4.76
CA SER A 64 4.34 -10.81 5.52
C SER A 64 4.52 -11.39 6.91
N ARG A 65 3.52 -12.12 7.45
CA ARG A 65 3.63 -12.70 8.79
C ARG A 65 4.66 -13.83 8.85
N PRO A 66 5.62 -13.77 9.80
CA PRO A 66 6.63 -14.81 9.93
C PRO A 66 6.03 -16.16 10.32
N LYS A 67 6.47 -17.24 9.64
CA LYS A 67 6.03 -18.61 9.89
C LYS A 67 7.09 -19.38 10.67
N PHE A 68 6.65 -20.08 11.72
CA PHE A 68 7.51 -20.88 12.59
C PHE A 68 7.10 -22.35 12.54
N ASP A 69 8.08 -23.24 12.66
CA ASP A 69 7.87 -24.68 12.77
C ASP A 69 7.48 -25.10 14.19
N GLN A 70 7.02 -26.34 14.39
CA GLN A 70 6.66 -26.94 15.69
C GLN A 70 7.82 -26.91 16.69
N ALA A 71 9.07 -26.89 16.20
CA ALA A 71 10.28 -26.74 17.00
C ALA A 71 10.64 -25.27 17.33
N GLY A 72 9.80 -24.29 16.98
CA GLY A 72 10.03 -22.86 17.22
C GLY A 72 11.05 -22.20 16.28
N LYS A 73 11.52 -22.91 15.25
CA LYS A 73 12.47 -22.38 14.25
C LYS A 73 11.71 -21.60 13.17
N MET A 74 12.21 -20.42 12.81
CA MET A 74 11.62 -19.59 11.75
C MET A 74 11.84 -20.24 10.38
N VAL A 75 10.74 -20.55 9.70
CA VAL A 75 10.69 -21.17 8.36
C VAL A 75 10.72 -20.09 7.28
N SER A 76 9.94 -19.02 7.47
CA SER A 76 9.90 -17.86 6.58
C SER A 76 9.78 -16.57 7.38
N ALA A 77 10.50 -15.54 6.94
CA ALA A 77 10.38 -14.19 7.51
C ALA A 77 9.16 -13.42 6.95
N GLY A 78 8.49 -13.97 5.93
CA GLY A 78 7.46 -13.28 5.16
C GLY A 78 8.04 -12.39 4.06
N GLU A 79 7.15 -11.82 3.25
CA GLU A 79 7.47 -10.78 2.28
C GLU A 79 7.88 -9.48 2.99
N ASP A 80 8.80 -8.73 2.39
CA ASP A 80 9.34 -7.51 2.98
C ASP A 80 8.32 -6.37 2.88
N LEU A 81 7.80 -5.91 4.02
CA LEU A 81 6.85 -4.80 4.04
C LEU A 81 7.48 -3.45 3.69
N ALA A 82 8.81 -3.35 3.73
CA ALA A 82 9.53 -2.16 3.30
C ALA A 82 9.92 -2.19 1.81
N ALA A 83 9.45 -3.19 1.04
CA ALA A 83 9.77 -3.29 -0.38
C ALA A 83 9.16 -2.12 -1.18
N PRO A 84 9.97 -1.40 -1.98
CA PRO A 84 9.45 -0.32 -2.82
C PRO A 84 8.55 -0.86 -3.94
N GLY A 85 7.61 -0.05 -4.41
CA GLY A 85 6.76 -0.37 -5.54
C GLY A 85 5.35 -0.84 -5.16
N LEU A 86 5.06 -2.14 -5.22
CA LEU A 86 3.70 -2.65 -4.99
C LEU A 86 3.29 -2.58 -3.52
N THR A 87 4.19 -2.97 -2.62
CA THR A 87 3.92 -2.96 -1.18
C THR A 87 3.74 -1.54 -0.66
N GLU A 88 4.59 -0.61 -1.08
CA GLU A 88 4.43 0.83 -0.84
C GLU A 88 3.05 1.32 -1.31
N TYR A 89 2.65 0.95 -2.52
CA TYR A 89 1.34 1.30 -3.05
C TYR A 89 0.16 0.72 -2.24
N MET A 90 0.32 -0.49 -1.68
CA MET A 90 -0.65 -1.08 -0.77
C MET A 90 -0.79 -0.28 0.53
N PHE A 91 0.34 0.19 1.10
CA PHE A 91 0.33 1.09 2.25
C PHE A 91 -0.31 2.44 1.92
N ASP A 92 -0.03 3.02 0.76
CA ASP A 92 -0.63 4.28 0.31
C ASP A 92 -2.16 4.19 0.27
N ILE A 93 -2.71 3.09 -0.22
CA ILE A 93 -4.17 2.89 -0.23
C ILE A 93 -4.74 2.89 1.20
N ILE A 94 -4.07 2.24 2.14
CA ILE A 94 -4.53 2.16 3.54
C ILE A 94 -4.40 3.54 4.22
N TRP A 95 -3.29 4.25 4.02
CA TRP A 95 -3.12 5.60 4.56
C TRP A 95 -4.12 6.59 3.99
N MET A 96 -4.37 6.53 2.68
CA MET A 96 -5.38 7.36 2.03
C MET A 96 -6.79 7.00 2.49
N HIS A 97 -7.05 5.72 2.83
CA HIS A 97 -8.29 5.32 3.46
C HIS A 97 -8.47 6.00 4.82
N TRP A 98 -7.46 5.95 5.71
CA TRP A 98 -7.53 6.61 7.01
C TRP A 98 -7.76 8.12 6.86
N LEU A 99 -7.03 8.78 5.95
CA LEU A 99 -7.23 10.19 5.63
C LEU A 99 -8.67 10.45 5.18
N SER A 100 -9.20 9.61 4.29
CA SER A 100 -10.58 9.78 3.81
C SER A 100 -11.61 9.69 4.93
N LEU A 101 -11.44 8.78 5.90
CA LEU A 101 -12.34 8.67 7.05
C LEU A 101 -12.32 9.95 7.88
N VAL A 102 -11.14 10.50 8.14
CA VAL A 102 -10.97 11.78 8.86
C VAL A 102 -11.67 12.91 8.09
N VAL A 103 -11.46 12.99 6.77
CA VAL A 103 -12.10 14.02 5.93
C VAL A 103 -13.62 13.84 5.91
N VAL A 104 -14.16 12.62 5.84
CA VAL A 104 -15.62 12.39 5.86
C VAL A 104 -16.23 12.80 7.21
N VAL A 105 -15.51 12.58 8.30
CA VAL A 105 -15.93 13.04 9.63
C VAL A 105 -16.07 14.56 9.66
N ILE A 106 -15.09 15.30 9.12
CA ILE A 106 -15.04 16.78 9.15
C ILE A 106 -15.95 17.41 8.07
N PHE A 107 -15.84 16.97 6.82
CA PHE A 107 -16.43 17.59 5.62
C PHE A 107 -17.64 16.82 5.05
N VAL A 108 -18.22 15.89 5.82
CA VAL A 108 -19.42 15.13 5.45
C VAL A 108 -19.18 14.26 4.19
N ASN A 109 -20.08 14.27 3.21
CA ASN A 109 -20.02 13.38 2.05
C ASN A 109 -18.95 13.78 1.02
N TRP A 110 -18.38 14.99 1.13
CA TRP A 110 -17.29 15.42 0.24
C TRP A 110 -16.00 14.64 0.49
N GLY A 111 -15.82 14.06 1.68
CA GLY A 111 -14.63 13.28 2.00
C GLY A 111 -14.49 12.00 1.15
N TRP A 112 -15.58 11.48 0.60
CA TRP A 112 -15.52 10.35 -0.33
C TRP A 112 -14.82 10.71 -1.65
N LEU A 113 -14.81 11.99 -2.05
CA LEU A 113 -14.09 12.44 -3.25
C LEU A 113 -12.57 12.34 -3.05
N VAL A 114 -12.08 12.61 -1.84
CA VAL A 114 -10.66 12.40 -1.49
C VAL A 114 -10.29 10.93 -1.66
N PHE A 115 -11.20 10.03 -1.24
CA PHE A 115 -10.98 8.60 -1.47
C PHE A 115 -11.06 8.22 -2.94
N SER A 116 -11.93 8.83 -3.76
CA SER A 116 -12.03 8.53 -5.20
C SER A 116 -10.79 8.88 -6.02
N ALA A 117 -9.91 9.76 -5.53
CA ALA A 117 -8.62 10.02 -6.17
C ALA A 117 -7.70 8.78 -6.17
N VAL A 118 -7.83 7.92 -5.15
CA VAL A 118 -7.02 6.70 -4.97
C VAL A 118 -7.32 5.63 -6.03
N PRO A 119 -8.58 5.18 -6.26
CA PRO A 119 -8.88 4.20 -7.30
C PRO A 119 -8.62 4.75 -8.71
N ILE A 120 -8.67 6.06 -8.95
CA ILE A 120 -8.26 6.63 -10.24
C ILE A 120 -6.76 6.38 -10.49
N TYR A 121 -5.92 6.63 -9.50
CA TYR A 121 -4.48 6.35 -9.61
C TYR A 121 -4.17 4.85 -9.65
N GLY A 122 -4.92 4.04 -8.91
CA GLY A 122 -4.82 2.58 -8.94
C GLY A 122 -5.21 1.96 -10.26
N LEU A 123 -6.30 2.43 -10.85
CA LEU A 123 -6.70 2.03 -12.20
C LEU A 123 -5.59 2.38 -13.20
N TYR A 124 -5.00 3.57 -13.13
CA TYR A 124 -3.87 3.94 -14.00
C TYR A 124 -2.70 2.94 -13.92
N LYS A 125 -2.32 2.50 -12.71
CA LYS A 125 -1.24 1.51 -12.50
C LYS A 125 -1.63 0.11 -13.02
N VAL A 126 -2.85 -0.35 -12.75
CA VAL A 126 -3.34 -1.66 -13.25
C VAL A 126 -3.46 -1.63 -14.77
N PHE A 127 -3.94 -0.54 -15.37
CA PHE A 127 -3.97 -0.35 -16.82
C PHE A 127 -2.56 -0.34 -17.43
N GLY A 128 -1.57 0.24 -16.76
CA GLY A 128 -0.15 0.18 -17.18
C GLY A 128 0.43 -1.24 -17.16
N LEU A 129 0.08 -2.05 -16.15
CA LEU A 129 0.49 -3.46 -16.10
C LEU A 129 -0.23 -4.30 -17.15
N TRP A 130 -1.52 -4.05 -17.37
CA TRP A 130 -2.32 -4.79 -18.35
C TRP A 130 -1.94 -4.43 -19.79
N SER A 131 -1.56 -3.18 -20.05
CA SER A 131 -1.01 -2.75 -21.35
C SER A 131 0.38 -3.33 -21.59
N GLY A 132 1.25 -3.39 -20.58
CA GLY A 132 2.55 -4.06 -20.65
C GLY A 132 2.44 -5.58 -20.87
N ALA A 133 1.51 -6.24 -20.17
CA ALA A 133 1.23 -7.67 -20.35
C ALA A 133 0.64 -7.98 -21.73
N LYS A 134 -0.26 -7.14 -22.25
CA LYS A 134 -0.74 -7.22 -23.65
C LYS A 134 0.38 -6.99 -24.66
N GLY A 135 1.30 -6.06 -24.38
CA GLY A 135 2.47 -5.80 -25.22
C GLY A 135 3.42 -6.99 -25.30
N MET A 136 3.63 -7.71 -24.19
CA MET A 136 4.45 -8.93 -24.17
C MET A 136 3.77 -10.15 -24.83
N MET A 137 2.43 -10.25 -24.77
CA MET A 137 1.66 -11.37 -25.35
C MET A 137 1.25 -11.15 -26.82
N GLY A 138 1.33 -9.92 -27.33
CA GLY A 138 0.78 -9.52 -28.63
C GLY A 138 1.78 -9.26 -29.76
N GLY A 139 3.10 -9.25 -29.49
CA GLY A 139 4.05 -9.00 -30.57
C GLY A 139 5.47 -8.85 -30.07
N GLY A 140 6.37 -9.68 -30.59
CA GLY A 140 7.79 -9.41 -30.52
C GLY A 140 8.12 -8.02 -31.09
N GLN A 141 9.15 -7.41 -30.51
CA GLN A 141 9.85 -6.21 -30.97
C GLN A 141 9.29 -4.84 -30.53
N ARG A 142 10.06 -4.24 -29.60
CA ARG A 142 10.23 -2.79 -29.36
C ARG A 142 9.00 -2.00 -28.93
N ALA A 143 8.86 -1.80 -27.63
CA ALA A 143 8.39 -0.53 -27.09
C ALA A 143 9.39 -0.08 -26.02
N GLN A 144 10.15 0.96 -26.35
CA GLN A 144 11.00 1.70 -25.44
C GLN A 144 10.17 2.11 -24.21
N ALA A 145 10.67 1.78 -23.03
CA ALA A 145 10.24 2.45 -21.82
C ALA A 145 10.39 3.97 -22.03
N PRO A 146 9.41 4.80 -21.64
CA PRO A 146 9.69 6.21 -21.47
C PRO A 146 10.72 6.29 -20.34
N GLU A 147 11.95 6.67 -20.69
CA GLU A 147 12.90 7.20 -19.73
C GLU A 147 12.19 8.33 -18.97
N GLU A 148 11.90 8.12 -17.70
CA GLU A 148 11.85 9.22 -16.76
C GLU A 148 13.21 9.90 -16.85
N GLN A 149 13.25 10.98 -17.63
CA GLN A 149 14.34 11.93 -17.68
C GLN A 149 14.49 12.52 -16.28
N MET A 150 15.26 11.86 -15.43
CA MET A 150 16.01 12.56 -14.40
C MET A 150 16.97 13.49 -15.14
N PRO A 151 16.92 14.82 -14.96
CA PRO A 151 18.01 15.67 -15.41
C PRO A 151 19.25 15.31 -14.60
N MET A 152 20.06 14.43 -15.18
CA MET A 152 21.40 14.06 -14.72
C MET A 152 22.27 15.31 -14.88
N ALA A 153 22.36 16.09 -13.81
CA ALA A 153 23.23 17.26 -13.73
C ALA A 153 24.71 16.81 -13.66
N GLY A 154 25.25 16.51 -14.84
CA GLY A 154 26.59 16.88 -15.29
C GLY A 154 27.78 16.66 -14.35
N ASN A 155 28.23 15.42 -14.19
CA ASN A 155 29.61 15.18 -13.76
C ASN A 155 30.58 15.30 -14.96
N ARG A 156 30.95 16.55 -15.30
CA ARG A 156 31.87 16.89 -16.41
C ARG A 156 33.05 17.76 -15.97
N ARG A 157 33.66 17.50 -14.80
CA ARG A 157 34.91 18.16 -14.40
C ARG A 157 35.79 17.28 -13.52
N GLN A 158 36.43 16.26 -14.08
CA GLN A 158 37.63 15.67 -13.45
C GLN A 158 38.44 14.77 -14.40
N ARG A 159 38.59 15.20 -15.66
CA ARG A 159 39.60 14.60 -16.55
C ARG A 159 40.31 15.69 -17.35
N ARG A 160 41.16 16.44 -16.65
CA ARG A 160 42.26 17.27 -17.18
C ARG A 160 42.91 17.98 -16.00
N GLN A 161 43.98 17.37 -15.47
CA GLN A 161 45.25 17.97 -15.07
C GLN A 161 46.04 16.90 -14.31
#